data_AF-A0A954LFF4-F1
#
_entry.id   AF-A0A954LFF4-F1
#
_cell.length_a   1.000
_cell.length_b   1.000
_cell.length_c   1.000
_cell.angle_alpha   90.00
_cell.angle_beta   90.00
_cell.angle_gamma   90.00
#
_symmetry.space_group_name_H-M   'P 1'
#
loop_
_entity.id
_entity.type
_entity.pdbx_description
1 polymer ?
#
loop_
_entity_poly.entity_id
_entity_poly.type
_entity_poly.pdbx_seq_one_letter_code
_entity_poly.pdbx_strand_id
1 'polypeptide(L)'
;MGFLKNFLKTNPRDGEVATGGSSFRDLSDEQLESHLAIARYGDFTLTDAVRPSYNLDVVPRAGFRHEWYVDPDSGARIPVLMASISREVLFDAFLSTLDHLGETVDVILETSHDKSNGRHTDLYREQIDLPVLQSVLMEFEDLLMDDGCTGIAVLNPRKPMEVQLDEHKLLFIYGKENRAAAGTLIDHGLNCIEDMRFITEAEHVHSSSDEFQQRFEQLCYHLGIDT
;
A
#
# COMPACT_ATOMS: atom_id res chain seq x y z
N MET A 1 15.06 20.81 -16.26
CA MET A 1 14.13 21.70 -15.52
C MET A 1 12.74 21.11 -15.60
N GLY A 2 12.15 20.48 -14.59
CA GLY A 2 12.65 20.01 -13.30
C GLY A 2 11.71 18.86 -12.89
N PHE A 3 12.19 17.63 -13.06
CA PHE A 3 11.52 16.37 -12.70
C PHE A 3 11.27 16.26 -11.17
N LEU A 4 11.97 17.10 -10.41
CA LEU A 4 12.04 17.08 -8.94
C LEU A 4 10.95 17.88 -8.22
N LYS A 5 9.97 18.46 -8.93
CA LYS A 5 8.93 19.30 -8.30
C LYS A 5 7.66 18.55 -7.88
N ASN A 6 7.55 17.25 -8.15
CA ASN A 6 6.34 16.48 -7.90
C ASN A 6 6.40 15.58 -6.64
N PHE A 7 7.51 15.59 -5.89
CA PHE A 7 7.82 14.60 -4.85
C PHE A 7 7.33 14.90 -3.42
N LEU A 8 6.54 15.96 -3.21
CA LEU A 8 6.09 16.34 -1.86
C LEU A 8 4.57 16.36 -1.79
N LYS A 9 3.97 15.20 -1.52
CA LYS A 9 2.58 15.10 -1.07
C LYS A 9 2.52 14.21 0.16
N THR A 10 2.47 14.84 1.33
CA THR A 10 1.95 14.23 2.56
C THR A 10 0.47 14.60 2.67
N ASN A 11 -0.46 13.65 2.79
CA ASN A 11 -1.87 13.92 3.13
C ASN A 11 -2.66 12.63 3.46
N PRO A 12 -3.87 12.72 4.07
CA PRO A 12 -4.12 12.04 5.34
C PRO A 12 -5.11 10.88 5.22
N ARG A 13 -4.60 9.66 5.38
CA ARG A 13 -5.23 8.62 6.23
C ARG A 13 -4.45 8.41 7.54
N ASP A 14 -3.40 9.21 7.74
CA ASP A 14 -2.50 9.11 8.89
C ASP A 14 -3.11 9.73 10.15
N GLY A 15 -3.05 8.98 11.24
CA GLY A 15 -3.08 9.59 12.57
C GLY A 15 -1.96 10.64 12.66
N GLU A 16 -2.33 11.84 13.10
CA GLU A 16 -1.46 12.97 13.47
C GLU A 16 -0.10 13.03 12.77
N VAL A 17 -0.03 13.72 11.63
CA VAL A 17 1.23 14.20 11.06
C VAL A 17 2.00 14.95 12.14
N ALA A 18 3.17 14.44 12.51
CA ALA A 18 4.05 15.04 13.51
C ALA A 18 4.31 16.51 13.15
N THR A 19 4.04 17.40 14.09
CA THR A 19 4.21 18.87 13.99
C THR A 19 5.68 19.32 14.01
N GLY A 20 6.59 18.51 13.48
CA GLY A 20 8.01 18.80 13.28
C GLY A 20 8.29 19.34 11.88
N GLY A 21 9.35 20.14 11.70
CA GLY A 21 9.79 20.52 10.37
C GLY A 21 10.20 19.30 9.56
N SER A 22 9.83 19.25 8.28
CA SER A 22 10.17 18.14 7.36
C SER A 22 11.68 17.89 7.32
N SER A 23 12.09 16.64 7.51
CA SER A 23 13.49 16.21 7.53
C SER A 23 14.21 16.38 6.19
N PHE A 24 13.44 16.61 5.10
CA PHE A 24 13.96 16.81 3.76
C PHE A 24 14.31 18.26 3.41
N ARG A 25 13.87 19.25 4.22
CA ARG A 25 13.94 20.67 3.85
C ARG A 25 15.35 21.23 3.65
N ASP A 26 16.31 20.75 4.43
CA ASP A 26 17.67 21.30 4.46
C ASP A 26 18.69 20.40 3.74
N LEU A 27 18.23 19.41 2.96
CA LEU A 27 19.10 18.49 2.21
C LEU A 27 19.57 19.11 0.90
N SER A 28 20.83 18.86 0.53
CA SER A 28 21.27 19.09 -0.84
C SER A 28 20.66 18.06 -1.80
N ASP A 29 20.62 18.39 -3.10
CA ASP A 29 20.14 17.47 -4.14
C ASP A 29 20.91 16.13 -4.10
N GLU A 30 22.22 16.16 -3.88
CA GLU A 30 23.08 14.95 -3.77
C GLU A 30 22.73 14.10 -2.53
N GLN A 31 22.44 14.75 -1.39
CA GLN A 31 22.02 14.04 -0.17
C GLN A 31 20.65 13.40 -0.35
N LEU A 32 19.73 14.10 -1.02
CA LEU A 32 18.39 13.60 -1.32
C LEU A 32 18.47 12.41 -2.29
N GLU A 33 19.18 12.54 -3.41
CA GLU A 33 19.36 11.46 -4.38
C GLU A 33 20.01 10.23 -3.72
N SER A 34 21.04 10.43 -2.89
CA SER A 34 21.70 9.35 -2.16
C SER A 34 20.74 8.63 -1.21
N HIS A 35 19.87 9.37 -0.51
CA HIS A 35 18.85 8.79 0.37
C HIS A 35 17.80 8.01 -0.41
N LEU A 36 17.28 8.58 -1.51
CA LEU A 36 16.27 7.93 -2.35
C LEU A 36 16.79 6.66 -3.04
N ALA A 37 18.11 6.54 -3.24
CA ALA A 37 18.74 5.33 -3.77
C ALA A 37 18.81 4.16 -2.76
N ILE A 38 18.53 4.39 -1.47
CA ILE A 38 18.58 3.34 -0.44
C ILE A 38 17.25 2.58 -0.42
N ALA A 39 17.28 1.35 -0.94
CA ALA A 39 16.14 0.44 -0.91
C ALA A 39 16.18 -0.56 0.26
N ARG A 40 17.36 -0.86 0.82
CA ARG A 40 17.54 -1.95 1.79
C ARG A 40 17.86 -1.45 3.20
N TYR A 41 17.11 -1.94 4.17
CA TYR A 41 17.20 -1.64 5.60
C TYR A 41 17.37 -2.94 6.39
N GLY A 42 18.62 -3.33 6.66
CA GLY A 42 18.93 -4.64 7.24
C GLY A 42 18.50 -5.79 6.31
N ASP A 43 17.57 -6.61 6.78
CA ASP A 43 17.00 -7.72 6.02
C ASP A 43 15.72 -7.34 5.25
N PHE A 44 15.28 -6.09 5.34
CA PHE A 44 14.09 -5.60 4.65
C PHE A 44 14.45 -4.82 3.39
N THR A 45 13.77 -5.11 2.29
CA THR A 45 13.87 -4.37 1.02
C THR A 45 12.55 -3.66 0.72
N LEU A 46 12.59 -2.34 0.52
CA LEU A 46 11.47 -1.54 0.04
C LEU A 46 11.24 -1.78 -1.46
N THR A 47 10.00 -1.58 -1.91
CA THR A 47 9.69 -1.35 -3.32
C THR A 47 10.14 0.05 -3.74
N ASP A 48 9.94 0.44 -5.01
CA ASP A 48 10.31 1.78 -5.47
C ASP A 48 9.25 2.86 -5.18
N ALA A 49 8.11 2.46 -4.60
CA ALA A 49 6.96 3.32 -4.37
C ALA A 49 7.15 4.33 -3.25
N VAL A 50 7.85 3.98 -2.16
CA VAL A 50 7.94 4.81 -0.95
C VAL A 50 9.36 4.84 -0.38
N ARG A 51 9.75 5.99 0.18
CA ARG A 51 10.99 6.16 0.96
C ARG A 51 10.69 6.77 2.34
N PRO A 52 11.33 6.27 3.40
CA PRO A 52 11.14 6.78 4.77
C PRO A 52 11.76 8.17 4.94
N SER A 53 11.48 8.83 6.07
CA SER A 53 12.11 10.10 6.45
C SER A 53 13.63 10.02 6.39
N TYR A 54 14.28 11.15 6.14
CA TYR A 54 15.74 11.23 6.15
C TYR A 54 16.33 10.89 7.52
N ASN A 55 15.61 11.22 8.60
CA ASN A 55 16.01 10.94 9.98
C ASN A 55 15.79 9.47 10.40
N LEU A 56 15.07 8.68 9.59
CA LEU A 56 14.73 7.27 9.87
C LEU A 56 14.04 7.07 11.23
N ASP A 57 13.05 7.92 11.53
CA ASP A 57 12.27 7.84 12.78
C ASP A 57 11.58 6.49 12.95
N VAL A 58 11.20 5.87 11.82
CA VAL A 58 10.76 4.48 11.72
C VAL A 58 11.64 3.79 10.68
N VAL A 59 12.31 2.72 11.10
CA VAL A 59 13.12 1.86 10.23
C VAL A 59 12.24 0.74 9.66
N PRO A 60 12.10 0.61 8.33
CA PRO A 60 11.33 -0.46 7.71
C PRO A 60 11.80 -1.85 8.14
N ARG A 61 10.86 -2.75 8.41
CA ARG A 61 11.12 -4.15 8.78
C ARG A 61 9.93 -5.02 8.38
N ALA A 62 10.17 -6.33 8.23
CA ALA A 62 9.11 -7.27 7.89
C ALA A 62 8.37 -7.75 9.15
N GLY A 63 7.05 -7.88 9.05
CA GLY A 63 6.19 -8.36 10.13
C GLY A 63 4.74 -7.91 9.98
N PHE A 64 3.89 -8.37 10.88
CA PHE A 64 2.52 -7.90 10.98
C PHE A 64 2.10 -7.69 12.43
N ARG A 65 1.10 -6.84 12.67
CA ARG A 65 0.48 -6.66 13.98
C ARG A 65 -1.04 -6.63 13.90
N HIS A 66 -1.70 -6.83 15.03
CA HIS A 66 -3.14 -6.69 15.12
C HIS A 66 -3.53 -5.24 15.38
N GLU A 67 -4.52 -4.77 14.66
CA GLU A 67 -5.08 -3.44 14.80
C GLU A 67 -6.61 -3.45 14.81
N TRP A 68 -7.18 -2.31 15.14
CA TRP A 68 -8.61 -2.08 15.09
C TRP A 68 -8.93 -0.84 14.28
N TYR A 69 -9.68 -1.03 13.19
CA TYR A 69 -10.35 0.08 12.54
C TYR A 69 -11.66 0.38 13.27
N VAL A 70 -11.91 1.66 13.54
CA VAL A 70 -13.16 2.13 14.13
C VAL A 70 -13.88 2.93 13.07
N ASP A 71 -15.02 2.40 12.62
CA ASP A 71 -15.85 3.09 11.65
C ASP A 71 -16.39 4.40 12.26
N PRO A 72 -16.14 5.56 11.64
CA PRO A 72 -16.46 6.86 12.24
C PRO A 72 -17.97 7.11 12.33
N ASP A 73 -18.76 6.52 11.44
CA ASP A 73 -20.21 6.75 11.36
C ASP A 73 -20.98 5.84 12.33
N SER A 74 -20.64 4.55 12.38
CA SER A 74 -21.33 3.55 13.18
C SER A 74 -20.64 3.22 14.51
N GLY A 75 -19.37 3.60 14.67
CA GLY A 75 -18.53 3.19 15.80
C GLY A 75 -18.17 1.71 15.80
N ALA A 76 -18.45 0.98 14.71
CA ALA A 76 -18.15 -0.43 14.59
C ALA A 76 -16.63 -0.66 14.64
N ARG A 77 -16.21 -1.64 15.44
CA ARG A 77 -14.81 -2.04 15.54
C ARG A 77 -14.54 -3.24 14.64
N ILE A 78 -13.65 -3.07 13.68
CA ILE A 78 -13.28 -4.09 12.70
C ILE A 78 -11.82 -4.50 12.98
N PRO A 79 -11.54 -5.79 13.23
CA PRO A 79 -10.17 -6.27 13.36
C PRO A 79 -9.41 -6.11 12.05
N VAL A 80 -8.14 -5.73 12.15
CA VAL A 80 -7.24 -5.52 11.00
C VAL A 80 -5.93 -6.25 11.28
N LEU A 81 -5.40 -6.95 10.28
CA LEU A 81 -3.98 -7.29 10.24
C LEU A 81 -3.29 -6.22 9.40
N MET A 82 -2.34 -5.51 9.99
CA MET A 82 -1.49 -4.57 9.28
C MET A 82 -0.13 -5.22 9.10
N ALA A 83 0.36 -5.32 7.87
CA ALA A 83 1.58 -6.04 7.54
C ALA A 83 2.52 -5.19 6.67
N SER A 84 3.82 -5.27 6.98
CA SER A 84 4.90 -4.76 6.15
C SER A 84 5.74 -5.94 5.69
N ILE A 85 5.92 -6.05 4.38
CA ILE A 85 6.49 -7.22 3.72
C ILE A 85 7.57 -6.74 2.79
N SER A 86 8.72 -7.42 2.77
CA SER A 86 9.80 -7.07 1.84
C SER A 86 9.37 -7.34 0.40
N ARG A 87 9.87 -6.51 -0.53
CA ARG A 87 9.51 -6.51 -1.94
C ARG A 87 9.46 -7.92 -2.56
N GLU A 88 10.40 -8.77 -2.20
CA GLU A 88 10.59 -10.10 -2.76
C GLU A 88 9.47 -11.09 -2.41
N VAL A 89 8.65 -10.77 -1.41
CA VAL A 89 7.55 -11.62 -0.91
C VAL A 89 6.20 -10.92 -0.97
N LEU A 90 6.18 -9.58 -0.97
CA LEU A 90 4.97 -8.77 -0.84
C LEU A 90 3.89 -9.14 -1.85
N PHE A 91 4.23 -9.26 -3.14
CA PHE A 91 3.23 -9.52 -4.16
C PHE A 91 2.60 -10.91 -4.04
N ASP A 92 3.42 -11.94 -3.84
CA ASP A 92 2.96 -13.31 -3.61
C ASP A 92 2.11 -13.43 -2.34
N ALA A 93 2.50 -12.74 -1.26
CA ALA A 93 1.75 -12.69 -0.02
C ALA A 93 0.40 -12.01 -0.21
N PHE A 94 0.36 -10.87 -0.93
CA PHE A 94 -0.87 -10.18 -1.29
C PHE A 94 -1.81 -11.12 -2.06
N LEU A 95 -1.36 -11.71 -3.18
CA LEU A 95 -2.19 -12.62 -3.98
C LEU A 95 -2.70 -13.81 -3.16
N SER A 96 -1.85 -14.40 -2.32
CA SER A 96 -2.24 -15.53 -1.47
C SER A 96 -3.30 -15.15 -0.43
N THR A 97 -3.28 -13.92 0.07
CA THR A 97 -4.31 -13.46 1.02
C THR A 97 -5.68 -13.23 0.36
N LEU A 98 -5.73 -13.00 -0.97
CA LEU A 98 -6.98 -12.87 -1.70
C LEU A 98 -7.79 -14.17 -1.75
N ASP A 99 -7.13 -15.33 -1.64
CA ASP A 99 -7.79 -16.65 -1.64
C ASP A 99 -8.82 -16.80 -0.50
N HIS A 100 -8.69 -15.99 0.55
CA HIS A 100 -9.64 -15.95 1.66
C HIS A 100 -10.94 -15.21 1.33
N LEU A 101 -11.01 -14.46 0.23
CA LEU A 101 -12.18 -13.65 -0.13
C LEU A 101 -13.26 -14.47 -0.84
N GLY A 102 -12.95 -15.64 -1.39
CA GLY A 102 -13.89 -16.50 -2.13
C GLY A 102 -13.82 -16.32 -3.65
N GLU A 103 -14.79 -16.88 -4.38
CA GLU A 103 -14.69 -17.04 -5.84
C GLU A 103 -14.97 -15.76 -6.64
N THR A 104 -15.82 -14.88 -6.12
CA THR A 104 -16.21 -13.62 -6.77
C THR A 104 -16.02 -12.47 -5.79
N VAL A 105 -15.37 -11.41 -6.24
CA VAL A 105 -14.97 -10.25 -5.45
C VAL A 105 -15.31 -8.94 -6.15
N ASP A 106 -15.26 -7.85 -5.40
CA ASP A 106 -15.28 -6.48 -5.90
C ASP A 106 -13.89 -5.87 -5.69
N VAL A 107 -13.53 -4.92 -6.55
CA VAL A 107 -12.22 -4.26 -6.56
C VAL A 107 -12.42 -2.76 -6.53
N ILE A 108 -11.60 -2.10 -5.73
CA ILE A 108 -11.47 -0.65 -5.67
C ILE A 108 -10.01 -0.33 -6.00
N LEU A 109 -9.77 0.40 -7.07
CA LEU A 109 -8.47 1.00 -7.35
C LEU A 109 -8.44 2.41 -6.78
N GLU A 110 -7.36 2.75 -6.09
CA GLU A 110 -7.11 4.09 -5.55
C GLU A 110 -5.94 4.71 -6.32
N THR A 111 -6.08 5.96 -6.79
CA THR A 111 -5.01 6.66 -7.51
C THR A 111 -4.86 8.13 -7.09
N SER A 112 -3.62 8.61 -6.93
CA SER A 112 -3.30 10.01 -6.63
C SER A 112 -2.57 10.77 -7.75
N HIS A 113 -2.41 10.17 -8.94
CA HIS A 113 -1.67 10.73 -10.08
C HIS A 113 -2.16 12.14 -10.49
N ASP A 114 -3.46 12.32 -10.72
CA ASP A 114 -4.04 13.56 -11.28
C ASP A 114 -4.28 14.70 -10.27
N LYS A 115 -4.06 14.47 -8.97
CA LYS A 115 -4.51 15.43 -7.94
C LYS A 115 -3.35 16.01 -7.16
N SER A 116 -3.08 17.30 -7.36
CA SER A 116 -2.06 18.07 -6.63
C SER A 116 -2.35 18.22 -5.12
N ASN A 117 -3.55 17.87 -4.65
CA ASN A 117 -4.05 18.21 -3.31
C ASN A 117 -4.18 17.00 -2.36
N GLY A 118 -3.56 15.86 -2.67
CA GLY A 118 -3.58 14.67 -1.80
C GLY A 118 -4.99 14.08 -1.62
N ARG A 119 -5.79 14.10 -2.69
CA ARG A 119 -7.05 13.35 -2.77
C ARG A 119 -6.81 12.20 -3.72
N HIS A 120 -7.20 11.00 -3.33
CA HIS A 120 -7.23 9.86 -4.23
C HIS A 120 -8.52 9.90 -5.06
N THR A 121 -8.52 9.18 -6.17
CA THR A 121 -9.71 8.83 -6.94
C THR A 121 -9.93 7.34 -6.76
N ASP A 122 -11.13 6.98 -6.33
CA ASP A 122 -11.52 5.59 -6.12
C ASP A 122 -12.33 5.13 -7.33
N LEU A 123 -11.90 4.03 -7.94
CA LEU A 123 -12.51 3.45 -9.13
C LEU A 123 -12.95 2.03 -8.84
N TYR A 124 -14.18 1.69 -9.24
CA TYR A 124 -14.87 0.50 -8.77
C TYR A 124 -15.08 -0.51 -9.88
N ARG A 125 -14.85 -1.79 -9.58
CA ARG A 125 -15.23 -2.93 -10.41
C ARG A 125 -15.89 -4.00 -9.56
N GLU A 126 -17.17 -4.24 -9.77
CA GLU A 126 -17.96 -5.20 -8.99
C GLU A 126 -18.10 -6.54 -9.70
N GLN A 127 -18.10 -7.66 -8.98
CA GLN A 127 -18.34 -9.01 -9.50
C GLN A 127 -17.31 -9.46 -10.54
N ILE A 128 -16.05 -9.57 -10.11
CA ILE A 128 -14.99 -10.22 -10.88
C ILE A 128 -14.66 -11.58 -10.25
N ASP A 129 -14.45 -12.59 -11.10
CA ASP A 129 -13.97 -13.88 -10.65
C ASP A 129 -12.52 -13.74 -10.16
N LEU A 130 -12.23 -14.21 -8.94
CA LEU A 130 -10.93 -14.04 -8.31
C LEU A 130 -9.76 -14.55 -9.18
N PRO A 131 -9.84 -15.71 -9.87
CA PRO A 131 -8.76 -16.16 -10.76
C PRO A 131 -8.51 -15.22 -11.94
N VAL A 132 -9.56 -14.56 -12.46
CA VAL A 132 -9.43 -13.56 -13.54
C VAL A 132 -8.74 -12.32 -12.99
N LEU A 133 -9.15 -11.85 -11.81
CA LEU A 133 -8.50 -10.74 -11.14
C LEU A 133 -7.02 -11.02 -10.89
N GLN A 134 -6.67 -12.15 -10.25
CA GLN A 134 -5.28 -12.53 -9.99
C GLN A 134 -4.45 -12.58 -11.29
N SER A 135 -5.02 -13.12 -12.37
CA SER A 135 -4.37 -13.12 -13.69
C SER A 135 -4.06 -11.71 -14.20
N VAL A 136 -5.00 -10.77 -14.07
CA VAL A 136 -4.77 -9.38 -14.46
C VAL A 136 -3.73 -8.74 -13.56
N LEU A 137 -3.84 -8.88 -12.23
CA LEU A 137 -2.92 -8.25 -11.28
C LEU A 137 -1.46 -8.69 -11.52
N MET A 138 -1.22 -9.95 -11.88
CA MET A 138 0.12 -10.44 -12.24
C MET A 138 0.74 -9.72 -13.45
N GLU A 139 -0.06 -9.23 -14.40
CA GLU A 139 0.44 -8.45 -15.54
C GLU A 139 0.84 -7.01 -15.16
N PHE A 140 0.39 -6.55 -13.99
CA PHE A 140 0.59 -5.21 -13.45
C PHE A 140 1.29 -5.23 -12.08
N GLU A 141 2.06 -6.29 -11.79
CA GLU A 141 2.85 -6.40 -10.55
C GLU A 141 3.77 -5.19 -10.36
N ASP A 142 4.44 -4.75 -11.41
CA ASP A 142 5.34 -3.59 -11.39
C ASP A 142 4.61 -2.32 -10.96
N LEU A 143 3.43 -2.05 -11.52
CA LEU A 143 2.59 -0.92 -11.11
C LEU A 143 2.19 -1.04 -9.63
N LEU A 144 1.66 -2.19 -9.22
CA LEU A 144 1.15 -2.40 -7.87
C LEU A 144 2.26 -2.33 -6.82
N MET A 145 3.47 -2.72 -7.17
CA MET A 145 4.63 -2.75 -6.26
C MET A 145 5.37 -1.42 -6.23
N ASP A 146 5.60 -0.78 -7.38
CA ASP A 146 6.57 0.29 -7.52
C ASP A 146 5.99 1.68 -7.69
N ASP A 147 4.68 1.79 -7.88
CA ASP A 147 4.03 3.08 -7.96
C ASP A 147 3.46 3.54 -6.62
N GLY A 148 4.02 4.60 -6.06
CA GLY A 148 3.56 5.25 -4.83
C GLY A 148 2.29 6.08 -4.98
N CYS A 149 1.62 6.02 -6.14
CA CYS A 149 0.33 6.66 -6.37
C CYS A 149 -0.82 5.67 -6.54
N THR A 150 -0.55 4.36 -6.54
CA THR A 150 -1.54 3.30 -6.80
C THR A 150 -1.77 2.44 -5.57
N GLY A 151 -3.03 2.30 -5.18
CA GLY A 151 -3.52 1.33 -4.21
C GLY A 151 -4.62 0.45 -4.80
N ILE A 152 -4.86 -0.70 -4.19
CA ILE A 152 -5.94 -1.62 -4.54
C ILE A 152 -6.55 -2.21 -3.26
N ALA A 153 -7.87 -2.19 -3.18
CA ALA A 153 -8.64 -2.96 -2.21
C ALA A 153 -9.51 -4.00 -2.93
N VAL A 154 -9.51 -5.23 -2.41
CA VAL A 154 -10.32 -6.34 -2.91
C VAL A 154 -11.19 -6.83 -1.77
N LEU A 155 -12.49 -6.91 -1.99
CA LEU A 155 -13.46 -7.27 -0.95
C LEU A 155 -14.50 -8.24 -1.48
N ASN A 156 -15.14 -8.98 -0.57
CA ASN A 156 -16.33 -9.76 -0.93
C ASN A 156 -17.55 -9.22 -0.17
N PRO A 157 -18.56 -8.64 -0.85
CA PRO A 157 -19.77 -8.13 -0.19
C PRO A 157 -20.55 -9.20 0.61
N ARG A 158 -20.39 -10.49 0.27
CA ARG A 158 -21.06 -11.61 0.94
C ARG A 158 -20.27 -12.14 2.13
N LYS A 159 -18.96 -11.87 2.19
CA LYS A 159 -18.07 -12.24 3.28
C LYS A 159 -17.35 -10.98 3.75
N PRO A 160 -17.73 -10.36 4.89
CA PRO A 160 -17.27 -9.05 5.32
C PRO A 160 -15.76 -9.07 5.68
N MET A 161 -14.95 -9.08 4.63
CA MET A 161 -13.51 -9.20 4.61
C MET A 161 -13.00 -8.42 3.39
N GLU A 162 -11.92 -7.72 3.60
CA GLU A 162 -11.26 -6.87 2.60
C GLU A 162 -9.76 -7.04 2.77
N VAL A 163 -9.06 -7.14 1.64
CA VAL A 163 -7.60 -7.15 1.56
C VAL A 163 -7.19 -5.94 0.74
N GLN A 164 -6.34 -5.09 1.30
CA GLN A 164 -5.89 -3.86 0.67
C GLN A 164 -4.37 -3.82 0.62
N LEU A 165 -3.83 -3.55 -0.57
CA LEU A 165 -2.45 -3.13 -0.78
C LEU A 165 -2.48 -1.63 -1.09
N ASP A 166 -2.04 -0.82 -0.15
CA ASP A 166 -2.12 0.64 -0.28
C ASP A 166 -0.96 1.25 -1.09
N GLU A 167 -0.96 2.57 -1.27
CA GLU A 167 0.13 3.28 -1.95
C GLU A 167 1.46 3.22 -1.18
N HIS A 168 1.42 2.93 0.11
CA HIS A 168 2.59 2.70 0.97
C HIS A 168 3.14 1.28 0.89
N LYS A 169 2.48 0.41 0.13
CA LYS A 169 2.84 -1.01 -0.04
C LYS A 169 2.78 -1.77 1.27
N LEU A 170 1.87 -1.32 2.15
CA LEU A 170 1.44 -2.03 3.33
C LEU A 170 0.20 -2.85 2.99
N LEU A 171 0.14 -4.03 3.57
CA LEU A 171 -0.97 -4.95 3.38
C LEU A 171 -1.90 -4.87 4.59
N PHE A 172 -3.16 -4.53 4.34
CA PHE A 172 -4.21 -4.48 5.35
C PHE A 172 -5.25 -5.56 5.09
N ILE A 173 -5.62 -6.29 6.14
CA ILE A 173 -6.61 -7.37 6.05
C ILE A 173 -7.69 -7.12 7.09
N TYR A 174 -8.80 -6.56 6.65
CA TYR A 174 -9.96 -6.26 7.46
C TYR A 174 -10.87 -7.47 7.53
N GLY A 175 -11.42 -7.76 8.72
CA GLY A 175 -12.47 -8.75 8.87
C GLY A 175 -12.45 -9.45 10.21
N LYS A 176 -13.63 -9.95 10.63
CA LYS A 176 -13.78 -10.65 11.92
C LYS A 176 -13.06 -12.00 11.96
N GLU A 177 -12.81 -12.61 10.80
CA GLU A 177 -12.23 -13.95 10.66
C GLU A 177 -10.86 -13.92 9.97
N ASN A 178 -10.01 -12.93 10.30
CA ASN A 178 -8.69 -12.77 9.69
C ASN A 178 -7.62 -13.78 10.15
N ARG A 179 -7.96 -14.74 11.03
CA ARG A 179 -7.00 -15.75 11.53
C ARG A 179 -6.39 -16.61 10.42
N ALA A 180 -7.18 -16.96 9.40
CA ALA A 180 -6.69 -17.72 8.26
C ALA A 180 -5.67 -16.90 7.45
N ALA A 181 -5.94 -15.60 7.27
CA ALA A 181 -5.01 -14.68 6.63
C ALA A 181 -3.73 -14.45 7.43
N ALA A 182 -3.81 -14.38 8.77
CA ALA A 182 -2.61 -14.37 9.62
C ALA A 182 -1.76 -15.63 9.43
N GLY A 183 -2.37 -16.80 9.25
CA GLY A 183 -1.69 -18.03 8.89
C GLY A 183 -0.93 -17.90 7.56
N THR A 184 -1.58 -17.36 6.53
CA THR A 184 -0.94 -17.08 5.23
C THR A 184 0.24 -16.13 5.36
N LEU A 185 0.15 -15.06 6.17
CA LEU A 185 1.28 -14.16 6.43
C LEU A 185 2.46 -14.89 7.09
N ILE A 186 2.17 -15.79 8.04
CA ILE A 186 3.19 -16.62 8.70
C ILE A 186 3.84 -17.61 7.71
N ASP A 187 3.06 -18.22 6.82
CA ASP A 187 3.56 -19.11 5.77
C ASP A 187 4.49 -18.38 4.80
N HIS A 188 4.25 -17.07 4.59
CA HIS A 188 5.14 -16.15 3.86
C HIS A 188 6.30 -15.59 4.72
N GLY A 189 6.54 -16.14 5.91
CA GLY A 189 7.69 -15.82 6.74
C GLY A 189 7.54 -14.58 7.62
N LEU A 190 6.34 -14.02 7.75
CA LEU A 190 6.10 -12.86 8.61
C LEU A 190 5.84 -13.27 10.05
N ASN A 191 6.51 -12.60 10.97
CA ASN A 191 6.26 -12.77 12.40
C ASN A 191 5.22 -11.74 12.88
N CYS A 192 4.40 -12.16 13.85
CA CYS A 192 3.54 -11.23 14.58
C CYS A 192 4.39 -10.42 15.58
N ILE A 193 4.39 -9.09 15.43
CA ILE A 193 5.18 -8.16 16.23
C ILE A 193 4.25 -7.01 16.65
N GLU A 194 3.60 -7.15 17.80
CA GLU A 194 2.53 -6.24 18.24
C GLU A 194 2.98 -4.79 18.46
N ASP A 195 4.26 -4.57 18.76
CA ASP A 195 4.86 -3.25 19.01
C ASP A 195 5.63 -2.68 17.79
N MET A 196 5.52 -3.32 16.63
CA MET A 196 6.13 -2.86 15.39
C MET A 196 5.54 -1.52 14.96
N ARG A 197 6.37 -0.61 14.43
CA ARG A 197 5.92 0.63 13.79
C ARG A 197 5.99 0.51 12.28
N PHE A 198 5.08 1.20 11.60
CA PHE A 198 5.00 1.24 10.13
C PHE A 198 5.51 2.55 9.56
N ILE A 199 5.90 2.53 8.29
CA ILE A 199 6.43 3.71 7.60
C ILE A 199 5.46 4.90 7.60
N THR A 200 4.16 4.63 7.64
CA THR A 200 3.09 5.63 7.74
C THR A 200 3.02 6.31 9.10
N GLU A 201 3.66 5.77 10.13
CA GLU A 201 3.73 6.37 11.47
C GLU A 201 4.88 7.38 11.62
N ALA A 202 5.57 7.68 10.52
CA ALA A 202 6.58 8.72 10.43
C ALA A 202 6.47 9.46 9.09
N GLU A 203 7.21 10.56 8.96
CA GLU A 203 7.36 11.23 7.68
C GLU A 203 7.91 10.25 6.63
N HIS A 204 7.36 10.28 5.43
CA HIS A 204 7.76 9.47 4.29
C HIS A 204 7.38 10.21 3.00
N VAL A 205 7.90 9.73 1.86
CA VAL A 205 7.61 10.29 0.54
C VAL A 205 7.25 9.19 -0.43
N HIS A 206 6.34 9.49 -1.35
CA HIS A 206 5.97 8.62 -2.46
C HIS A 206 6.80 8.92 -3.70
N SER A 207 6.93 7.92 -4.57
CA SER A 207 7.62 7.99 -5.84
C SER A 207 6.73 7.36 -6.91
N SER A 208 6.62 8.05 -8.04
CA SER A 208 5.73 7.68 -9.15
C SER A 208 6.27 8.30 -10.45
N SER A 209 5.67 7.95 -11.59
CA SER A 209 6.08 8.42 -12.91
C SER A 209 4.90 8.50 -13.90
N ASP A 210 5.07 9.26 -14.98
CA ASP A 210 4.10 9.33 -16.07
C ASP A 210 3.90 7.96 -16.76
N GLU A 211 4.89 7.06 -16.68
CA GLU A 211 4.77 5.67 -17.16
C GLU A 211 3.81 4.87 -16.28
N PHE A 212 3.91 5.01 -14.95
CA PHE A 212 2.97 4.37 -14.03
C PHE A 212 1.56 4.92 -14.17
N GLN A 213 1.38 6.21 -14.45
CA GLN A 213 0.07 6.76 -14.78
C GLN A 213 -0.55 6.04 -16.00
N GLN A 214 0.22 5.86 -17.08
CA GLN A 214 -0.24 5.14 -18.27
C GLN A 214 -0.52 3.65 -17.97
N ARG A 215 0.31 3.00 -17.15
CA ARG A 215 0.07 1.62 -16.73
C ARG A 215 -1.20 1.50 -15.88
N PHE A 216 -1.50 2.49 -15.04
CA PHE A 216 -2.72 2.54 -14.25
C PHE A 216 -3.97 2.66 -15.14
N GLU A 217 -3.93 3.51 -16.17
CA GLU A 217 -5.01 3.61 -17.17
C GLU A 217 -5.22 2.27 -17.90
N GLN A 218 -4.13 1.58 -18.25
CA GLN A 218 -4.19 0.24 -18.85
C GLN A 218 -4.81 -0.80 -17.89
N LEU A 219 -4.45 -0.78 -16.61
CA LEU A 219 -5.06 -1.64 -15.60
C LEU A 219 -6.58 -1.40 -15.52
N CYS A 220 -7.01 -0.14 -15.50
CA CYS A 220 -8.43 0.21 -15.52
C CYS A 220 -9.13 -0.36 -16.75
N TYR A 221 -8.52 -0.23 -17.93
CA TYR A 221 -9.05 -0.80 -19.17
C TYR A 221 -9.18 -2.33 -19.10
N HIS A 222 -8.16 -3.04 -18.59
CA HIS A 222 -8.18 -4.50 -18.44
C HIS A 222 -9.25 -4.98 -17.44
N LEU A 223 -9.53 -4.19 -16.40
CA LEU A 223 -10.60 -4.49 -15.44
C LEU A 223 -11.99 -4.06 -15.92
N GLY A 224 -12.09 -3.34 -17.05
CA GLY A 224 -13.35 -2.79 -17.55
C GLY A 224 -13.89 -1.66 -16.66
N ILE A 225 -13.00 -0.86 -16.09
CA ILE A 225 -13.30 0.32 -15.28
C ILE A 225 -13.32 1.53 -16.21
N ASP A 226 -14.43 2.28 -16.22
CA ASP A 226 -14.52 3.55 -16.92
C ASP A 226 -13.91 4.68 -16.06
N THR A 227 -12.93 5.38 -16.62
CA THR A 227 -12.24 6.55 -16.01
C THR A 227 -12.77 7.88 -16.51
#